data_AF-A0A9P8BRU6-F1
#
_entry.id   AF-A0A9P8BRU6-F1
#
_cell.length_a   1.000
_cell.length_b   1.000
_cell.length_c   1.000
_cell.angle_alpha   90.00
_cell.angle_beta   90.00
_cell.angle_gamma   90.00
#
_symmetry.space_group_name_H-M   'P 1'
#
loop_
_entity.id
_entity.type
_entity.pdbx_description
1 polymer ?
#
loop_
_entity_poly.entity_id
_entity_poly.type
_entity_poly.pdbx_seq_one_letter_code
_entity_poly.pdbx_strand_id
1 'polypeptide(L)'
;MSLKLVSLLLMTLVVLQIFLSSSINAQAEAVKFPTWCICGNDKTKTEILCKFTAANWDGGSCGLDSQRAYNSFLTACKQSGGEQCWR
;
A
#
# COMPACT_ATOMS: atom_id res chain seq x y z
N MET A 1 0.04 -8.01 -53.75
CA MET A 1 0.62 -7.02 -52.80
C MET A 1 -0.08 -6.98 -51.44
N SER A 2 -1.29 -7.53 -51.31
CA SER A 2 -2.13 -7.50 -50.09
C SER A 2 -1.59 -8.29 -48.89
N LEU A 3 -0.97 -9.47 -49.08
CA LEU A 3 -0.47 -10.29 -47.96
C LEU A 3 0.60 -9.60 -47.10
N LYS A 4 1.47 -8.77 -47.71
CA LYS A 4 2.54 -8.05 -47.00
C LYS A 4 1.97 -6.96 -46.07
N LEU A 5 0.90 -6.30 -46.51
CA LEU A 5 0.19 -5.27 -45.74
C LEU A 5 -0.54 -5.85 -44.54
N VAL A 6 -1.20 -7.00 -44.71
CA VAL A 6 -1.89 -7.70 -43.61
C VAL A 6 -0.90 -8.20 -42.57
N SER A 7 0.23 -8.75 -42.99
CA SER A 7 1.29 -9.19 -42.07
C SER A 7 1.91 -8.04 -41.29
N LEU A 8 2.07 -6.87 -41.90
CA LEU A 8 2.59 -5.68 -41.22
C LEU A 8 1.62 -5.18 -40.15
N LEU A 9 0.32 -5.15 -40.49
CA LEU A 9 -0.76 -4.75 -39.58
C LEU A 9 -0.86 -5.67 -38.37
N LEU A 10 -0.76 -6.99 -38.57
CA LEU A 10 -0.77 -7.97 -37.49
C LEU A 10 0.42 -7.81 -36.55
N MET A 11 1.62 -7.60 -37.10
CA MET A 11 2.82 -7.34 -36.28
C MET A 11 2.68 -6.09 -35.42
N THR A 12 2.16 -4.99 -35.99
CA THR A 12 1.94 -3.76 -35.22
C THR A 12 0.91 -3.92 -34.11
N LEU A 13 -0.13 -4.73 -34.34
CA LEU A 13 -1.17 -4.99 -33.35
C LEU A 13 -0.61 -5.82 -32.19
N VAL A 14 0.20 -6.85 -32.49
CA VAL A 14 0.84 -7.69 -31.47
C VAL A 14 1.78 -6.87 -30.59
N VAL A 15 2.61 -6.02 -31.20
CA VAL A 15 3.52 -5.13 -30.47
C VAL A 15 2.74 -4.21 -29.53
N LEU A 16 1.64 -3.60 -30.00
CA LEU A 16 0.78 -2.75 -29.18
C LEU A 16 0.16 -3.51 -28.00
N GLN A 17 -0.27 -4.76 -28.21
CA GLN A 17 -0.85 -5.60 -27.14
C GLN A 17 0.17 -5.93 -26.04
N ILE A 18 1.44 -6.13 -26.41
CA ILE A 18 2.53 -6.38 -25.44
C ILE A 18 2.79 -5.14 -24.58
N PHE A 19 2.78 -3.94 -25.18
CA PHE A 19 2.95 -2.68 -24.45
C PHE A 19 1.79 -2.35 -23.51
N LEU A 20 0.55 -2.67 -23.89
CA LEU A 20 -0.59 -2.50 -22.99
C LEU A 20 -0.59 -3.54 -21.86
N SER A 21 -0.17 -4.77 -22.13
CA SER A 21 -0.14 -5.83 -21.10
C SER A 21 0.92 -5.59 -20.02
N SER A 22 2.03 -4.92 -20.36
CA SER A 22 3.11 -4.65 -19.41
C SER A 22 2.78 -3.55 -18.39
N SER A 23 1.75 -2.72 -18.63
CA SER A 23 1.35 -1.62 -17.74
C SER A 23 0.19 -1.97 -16.79
N ILE A 24 -0.51 -3.09 -17.02
CA ILE A 24 -1.63 -3.53 -16.16
C ILE A 24 -1.13 -4.20 -14.86
N ASN A 25 0.16 -4.53 -14.79
CA ASN A 25 0.77 -5.15 -13.60
C ASN A 25 1.25 -4.16 -12.55
N ALA A 26 0.87 -2.87 -12.62
CA ALA A 26 0.89 -1.99 -11.46
C ALA A 26 -0.19 -2.43 -10.46
N GLN A 27 -0.07 -3.66 -9.97
CA GLN A 27 -0.77 -4.14 -8.79
C GLN A 27 -0.37 -3.17 -7.70
N ALA A 28 -1.37 -2.50 -7.11
CA ALA A 28 -1.20 -1.85 -5.83
C ALA A 28 -0.77 -2.93 -4.85
N GLU A 29 0.54 -3.13 -4.71
CA GLU A 29 1.09 -3.98 -3.66
C GLU A 29 0.56 -3.38 -2.37
N ALA A 30 -0.37 -4.07 -1.73
CA ALA A 30 -0.81 -3.73 -0.40
C ALA A 30 0.47 -3.59 0.42
N VAL A 31 0.77 -2.36 0.86
CA VAL A 31 1.97 -2.08 1.63
C VAL A 31 1.95 -3.04 2.81
N LYS A 32 2.86 -4.02 2.79
CA LYS A 32 2.81 -5.15 3.72
C LYS A 32 3.35 -4.64 5.04
N PHE A 33 2.50 -3.95 5.81
CA PHE A 33 2.87 -3.43 7.12
C PHE A 33 3.24 -4.61 8.01
N PRO A 34 4.48 -4.66 8.51
CA PRO A 34 5.04 -5.89 9.03
C PRO A 34 4.43 -6.33 10.37
N THR A 35 3.71 -5.46 11.09
CA THR A 35 3.26 -5.74 12.47
C THR A 35 2.22 -4.69 12.89
N TRP A 36 1.07 -5.09 13.43
CA TRP A 36 0.11 -4.14 14.02
C TRP A 36 0.47 -3.89 15.50
N CYS A 37 0.35 -2.65 16.00
CA CYS A 37 0.79 -2.27 17.35
C CYS A 37 -0.25 -1.47 18.14
N ILE A 38 -0.36 -1.73 19.45
CA ILE A 38 -1.01 -0.82 20.41
C ILE A 38 0.06 -0.01 21.15
N CYS A 39 -0.17 1.30 21.26
CA CYS A 39 0.72 2.25 21.91
C CYS A 39 0.43 2.34 23.41
N GLY A 40 1.46 2.13 24.23
CA GLY A 40 1.38 2.21 25.68
C GLY A 40 0.37 1.25 26.32
N ASN A 41 0.04 0.15 25.63
CA ASN A 41 -1.05 -0.77 25.99
C ASN A 41 -2.43 -0.09 26.17
N ASP A 42 -2.63 1.03 25.46
CA ASP A 42 -3.80 1.89 25.59
C ASP A 42 -4.44 2.10 24.21
N LYS A 43 -5.64 1.53 24.04
CA LYS A 43 -6.39 1.63 22.77
C LYS A 43 -6.83 3.06 22.47
N THR A 44 -7.17 3.85 23.48
CA THR A 44 -7.59 5.24 23.30
C THR A 44 -6.43 6.11 22.84
N LYS A 45 -5.24 5.93 23.41
CA LYS A 45 -4.03 6.60 22.90
C LYS A 45 -3.70 6.17 21.49
N THR A 46 -3.82 4.88 21.20
CA THR A 46 -3.57 4.35 19.85
C THR A 46 -4.52 4.99 18.84
N GLU A 47 -5.82 5.08 19.15
CA GLU A 47 -6.80 5.76 18.30
C GLU A 47 -6.45 7.23 18.04
N ILE A 48 -6.02 7.98 19.07
CA ILE A 48 -5.60 9.37 18.92
C ILE A 48 -4.40 9.48 17.97
N LEU A 49 -3.43 8.57 18.10
CA LEU A 49 -2.25 8.52 17.25
C LEU A 49 -2.58 8.11 15.80
N CYS A 50 -3.57 7.24 15.59
CA CYS A 50 -4.10 6.96 14.24
C CYS A 50 -4.64 8.23 13.59
N LYS A 51 -5.48 8.98 14.33
CA LYS A 51 -6.04 10.24 13.83
C LYS A 51 -4.96 11.27 13.49
N PHE A 52 -3.89 11.33 14.30
CA PHE A 52 -2.76 12.24 14.05
C PHE A 52 -1.98 11.90 12.78
N THR A 53 -1.95 10.62 12.39
CA THR A 53 -1.27 10.15 11.18
C THR A 53 -2.17 10.10 9.93
N ALA A 54 -3.30 10.83 9.98
CA ALA A 54 -4.34 10.84 8.94
C ALA A 54 -4.90 9.45 8.61
N ALA A 55 -4.90 8.57 9.61
CA ALA A 55 -5.31 7.18 9.50
C ALA A 55 -6.67 6.97 10.20
N ASN A 56 -7.40 5.92 9.80
CA ASN A 56 -8.74 5.63 10.33
C ASN A 56 -8.69 4.45 11.29
N TRP A 57 -9.04 4.71 12.55
CA TRP A 57 -9.16 3.67 13.56
C TRP A 57 -10.43 2.84 13.34
N ASP A 58 -10.28 1.54 13.07
CA ASP A 58 -11.40 0.61 12.83
C ASP A 58 -11.76 -0.25 14.08
N GLY A 59 -11.11 0.00 15.22
CA GLY A 59 -11.26 -0.78 16.46
C GLY A 59 -10.19 -1.87 16.65
N GLY A 60 -9.34 -2.10 15.65
CA GLY A 60 -8.23 -3.05 15.72
C GLY A 60 -7.00 -2.65 14.91
N SER A 61 -7.07 -1.62 14.07
CA SER A 61 -5.99 -1.11 13.22
C SER A 61 -6.19 0.37 12.87
N CYS A 62 -5.10 1.09 12.55
CA CYS A 62 -5.15 2.46 12.04
C CYS A 62 -5.47 2.55 10.54
N GLY A 63 -5.54 1.44 9.78
CA GLY A 63 -5.73 1.49 8.33
C GLY A 63 -4.71 2.37 7.59
N LEU A 64 -3.45 2.34 8.01
CA LEU A 64 -2.37 3.14 7.42
C LEU A 64 -2.15 2.70 5.97
N ASP A 65 -2.03 3.63 5.04
CA ASP A 65 -1.97 3.37 3.59
C ASP A 65 -0.55 3.48 3.02
N SER A 66 0.38 4.03 3.79
CA SER A 66 1.75 4.29 3.38
C SER A 66 2.78 3.94 4.45
N GLN A 67 3.95 3.48 4.03
CA GLN A 67 5.08 3.19 4.93
C GLN A 67 5.47 4.42 5.76
N ARG A 68 5.32 5.63 5.19
CA ARG A 68 5.57 6.89 5.88
C ARG A 68 4.63 7.07 7.07
N ALA A 69 3.31 6.91 6.85
CA ALA A 69 2.32 7.02 7.92
C ALA A 69 2.57 5.98 9.01
N TYR A 70 2.92 4.75 8.61
CA TYR A 70 3.30 3.69 9.55
C TYR A 70 4.53 4.03 10.39
N ASN A 71 5.60 4.53 9.79
CA ASN A 71 6.80 4.93 10.52
C ASN A 71 6.54 6.11 11.46
N SER A 72 5.71 7.07 11.03
CA SER A 72 5.26 8.19 11.87
C SER A 72 4.44 7.71 13.06
N PHE A 73 3.51 6.77 12.83
CA PHE A 73 2.72 6.14 13.88
C PHE A 73 3.62 5.43 14.90
N LEU A 74 4.53 4.55 14.46
CA LEU A 74 5.47 3.86 15.34
C LEU A 74 6.33 4.83 16.16
N THR A 75 6.84 5.89 15.53
CA THR A 75 7.66 6.88 16.24
C THR A 75 6.87 7.55 17.35
N ALA A 76 5.63 7.97 17.09
CA ALA A 76 4.76 8.55 18.10
C ALA A 76 4.33 7.52 19.17
N CYS A 77 4.18 6.26 18.77
CA CYS A 77 3.89 5.13 19.65
C CYS A 77 4.99 4.92 20.69
N LYS A 78 6.26 4.90 20.26
CA LYS A 78 7.44 4.81 21.14
C LYS A 78 7.47 5.94 22.16
N GLN A 79 7.17 7.16 21.73
CA GLN A 79 7.15 8.34 22.59
C GLN A 79 5.99 8.33 23.60
N SER A 80 4.90 7.61 23.31
CA SER A 80 3.68 7.58 24.13
C SER A 80 3.66 6.49 25.20
N GLY A 81 4.79 5.82 25.44
CA GLY A 81 4.91 4.73 26.43
C GLY A 81 5.29 3.38 25.84
N GLY A 82 5.76 3.34 24.59
CA GLY A 82 6.20 2.13 23.91
C GLY A 82 5.13 1.50 23.01
N GLU A 83 5.53 0.53 22.21
CA GLU A 83 4.69 -0.18 21.25
C GLU A 83 4.59 -1.66 21.63
N GLN A 84 3.38 -2.20 21.66
CA GLN A 84 3.14 -3.64 21.77
C GLN A 84 2.59 -4.14 20.45
N CYS A 85 3.46 -4.81 19.69
CA CYS A 85 3.17 -5.22 18.33
C CYS A 85 3.00 -6.74 18.22
N TRP A 86 2.05 -7.20 17.42
CA TRP A 86 1.82 -8.61 17.14
C TRP A 86 2.25 -8.97 15.72
N ARG A 87 3.09 -10.01 15.60
CA ARG A 87 3.56 -10.58 14.32
C ARG A 87 2.59 -11.61 13.77
#